data_AF-A0A5M8P1L6-F1
#
_entry.id   AF-A0A5M8P1L6-F1
#
_cell.length_a   1.000
_cell.length_b   1.000
_cell.length_c   1.000
_cell.angle_alpha   90.00
_cell.angle_beta   90.00
_cell.angle_gamma   90.00
#
_symmetry.space_group_name_H-M   'P 1'
#
loop_
_entity.id
_entity.type
_entity.pdbx_description
1 polymer ?
#
loop_
_entity_poly.entity_id
_entity_poly.type
_entity_poly.pdbx_seq_one_letter_code
_entity_poly.pdbx_strand_id
1 'polypeptide(L)'
;MKNSIVVFLFCFAINLQAIEGHPIVADDLFGSAPDGRMKIVAEKAEALLSKGLNAGDSYNEIWIRDLNTFIELACKVGDQAKIKESLLTFFKFQGTDGNIVDGYVKTTDARIPYDFYYSELAPDYAAHKNTVETDQESSLIQSIAKYIEVTGDESILKEVIAGRTVRQRMDDALRFLLNERYNEQYGLLWGATTADWGDIQPEHEWGVNIDDNSHLCIDIYDNAMFVIAINDLLKVDKKANKTFWNKKKAAIKKNIRQYLWDEKNQKYIPHLYLNGSPFPADFNENAIYYHGGTAIAIEAGLLTPEEIRIAYQKMQENVKAANATSIGLTMYPPYPTGYFKNSAMAEYLYQNGGDWTWFGGRMVQQLIRNGFYAEAYEAVAPMLDRVIQQDGFFEWWTPEGKPKSGNFKGSAGVLWKAIQLLNATENQIKK
;
A
#
# COMPACT_ATOMS: atom_id res chain seq x y z
N MET A 1 24.91 -35.17 -51.28
CA MET A 1 24.99 -35.44 -49.84
C MET A 1 24.58 -34.18 -49.11
N LYS A 2 23.37 -34.19 -48.52
CA LYS A 2 22.77 -33.06 -47.80
C LYS A 2 23.03 -33.30 -46.30
N ASN A 3 23.69 -32.37 -45.62
CA ASN A 3 23.80 -32.38 -44.16
C ASN A 3 22.70 -31.48 -43.60
N SER A 4 21.71 -32.11 -42.97
CA SER A 4 20.71 -31.44 -42.13
C SER A 4 21.24 -31.39 -40.70
N ILE A 5 21.35 -30.19 -40.14
CA ILE A 5 21.60 -29.97 -38.71
C ILE A 5 20.25 -29.92 -38.01
N VAL A 6 19.99 -30.89 -37.13
CA VAL A 6 18.84 -30.90 -36.23
C VAL A 6 19.24 -30.15 -34.96
N VAL A 7 18.58 -29.02 -34.70
CA VAL A 7 18.71 -28.26 -33.45
C VAL A 7 17.65 -28.79 -32.48
N PHE A 8 18.10 -29.44 -31.40
CA PHE A 8 17.23 -29.78 -30.27
C PHE A 8 17.06 -28.55 -29.37
N LEU A 9 15.82 -28.04 -29.29
CA LEU A 9 15.40 -27.11 -28.23
C LEU A 9 15.33 -27.88 -26.90
N PHE A 10 16.18 -27.51 -25.95
CA PHE A 10 15.99 -27.88 -24.54
C PHE A 10 15.06 -26.86 -23.88
N CYS A 11 13.84 -27.30 -23.55
CA CYS A 11 12.97 -26.59 -22.63
C CYS A 11 13.61 -26.59 -21.23
N PHE A 12 13.96 -25.41 -20.71
CA PHE A 12 14.32 -25.23 -19.32
C PHE A 12 13.05 -25.37 -18.46
N ALA A 13 12.86 -26.55 -17.87
CA ALA A 13 12.04 -26.68 -16.68
C ALA A 13 12.81 -26.08 -15.50
N ILE A 14 12.22 -25.08 -14.85
CA ILE A 14 12.75 -24.50 -13.61
C ILE A 14 12.64 -25.59 -12.54
N ASN A 15 13.77 -26.21 -12.21
CA ASN A 15 13.89 -27.03 -11.01
C ASN A 15 13.80 -26.11 -9.80
N LEU A 16 12.71 -26.20 -9.04
CA LEU A 16 12.70 -25.84 -7.63
C LEU A 16 13.71 -26.77 -6.93
N GLN A 17 14.91 -26.27 -6.66
CA GLN A 17 15.68 -26.83 -5.56
C GLN A 17 15.04 -26.32 -4.27
N ALA A 18 14.31 -27.22 -3.64
CA ALA A 18 13.82 -27.07 -2.28
C ALA A 18 15.00 -26.73 -1.37
N ILE A 19 14.88 -25.60 -0.68
CA ILE A 19 15.63 -25.36 0.56
C ILE A 19 15.17 -26.47 1.50
N GLU A 20 16.08 -27.30 1.99
CA GLU A 20 15.81 -28.36 2.97
C GLU A 20 15.32 -27.72 4.28
N GLY A 21 14.03 -27.42 4.35
CA GLY A 21 13.27 -27.19 5.57
C GLY A 21 12.40 -28.43 5.81
N HIS A 22 12.31 -28.86 7.08
CA HIS A 22 11.42 -29.94 7.51
C HIS A 22 10.02 -29.81 6.88
N PRO A 23 9.35 -30.92 6.47
CA PRO A 23 7.99 -30.85 6.00
C PRO A 23 7.13 -30.28 7.12
N ILE A 24 6.66 -29.04 6.94
CA ILE A 24 5.85 -28.39 7.94
C ILE A 24 4.49 -29.11 7.95
N VAL A 25 4.20 -29.83 9.03
CA VAL A 25 2.92 -30.51 9.20
C VAL A 25 1.86 -29.44 9.48
N ALA A 26 0.72 -29.50 8.79
CA ALA A 26 -0.37 -28.51 8.97
C ALA A 26 -0.77 -28.33 10.44
N ASP A 27 -0.73 -29.41 11.21
CA ASP A 27 -1.05 -29.42 12.65
C ASP A 27 -0.02 -28.65 13.50
N ASP A 28 1.25 -28.55 13.05
CA ASP A 28 2.30 -27.78 13.73
C ASP A 28 2.17 -26.27 13.48
N LEU A 29 1.56 -25.86 12.35
CA LEU A 29 1.32 -24.45 12.00
C LEU A 29 -0.02 -23.92 12.48
N PHE A 30 -1.08 -24.69 12.31
CA PHE A 30 -2.47 -24.24 12.47
C PHE A 30 -3.17 -24.88 13.68
N GLY A 31 -2.49 -25.82 14.38
CA GLY A 31 -3.09 -26.61 15.44
C GLY A 31 -4.11 -27.63 14.91
N SER A 32 -4.57 -28.51 15.80
CA SER A 32 -5.57 -29.54 15.48
C SER A 32 -7.02 -29.02 15.42
N ALA A 33 -7.26 -27.76 15.82
CA ALA A 33 -8.57 -27.11 15.78
C ALA A 33 -8.46 -25.75 15.08
N PRO A 34 -9.44 -25.39 14.22
CA PRO A 34 -9.39 -24.14 13.46
C PRO A 34 -9.43 -22.92 14.40
N ASP A 35 -8.58 -21.92 14.13
CA ASP A 35 -8.60 -20.65 14.85
C ASP A 35 -9.91 -19.90 14.57
N GLY A 36 -10.85 -19.99 15.52
CA GLY A 36 -12.15 -19.34 15.43
C GLY A 36 -12.08 -17.81 15.30
N ARG A 37 -10.96 -17.18 15.69
CA ARG A 37 -10.77 -15.73 15.60
C ARG A 37 -10.83 -15.25 14.16
N MET A 38 -10.20 -15.97 13.23
CA MET A 38 -10.19 -15.61 11.80
C MET A 38 -11.59 -15.55 11.21
N LYS A 39 -12.45 -16.51 11.54
CA LYS A 39 -13.85 -16.51 11.11
C LYS A 39 -14.60 -15.29 11.65
N ILE A 40 -14.50 -15.03 12.96
CA ILE A 40 -15.17 -13.90 13.62
C ILE A 40 -14.74 -12.57 12.99
N VAL A 41 -13.43 -12.38 12.81
CA VAL A 41 -12.87 -11.15 12.23
C VAL A 41 -13.29 -10.98 10.77
N ALA A 42 -13.28 -12.05 9.96
CA ALA A 42 -13.74 -11.99 8.58
C ALA A 42 -15.22 -11.61 8.46
N GLU A 43 -16.10 -12.21 9.27
CA GLU A 43 -17.54 -11.89 9.29
C GLU A 43 -17.79 -10.44 9.72
N LYS A 44 -17.03 -9.93 10.71
CA LYS A 44 -17.09 -8.51 11.12
C LYS A 44 -16.64 -7.57 10.00
N ALA A 45 -15.58 -7.91 9.27
CA ALA A 45 -15.10 -7.11 8.16
C ALA A 45 -16.14 -7.05 7.03
N GLU A 46 -16.73 -8.19 6.68
CA GLU A 46 -17.82 -8.29 5.70
C GLU A 46 -19.03 -7.44 6.11
N ALA A 47 -19.44 -7.51 7.37
CA ALA A 47 -20.54 -6.71 7.90
C ALA A 47 -20.25 -5.20 7.85
N LEU A 48 -19.02 -4.77 8.17
CA LEU A 48 -18.62 -3.37 8.12
C LEU A 48 -18.63 -2.82 6.68
N LEU A 49 -18.05 -3.56 5.73
CA LEU A 49 -17.91 -3.11 4.34
C LEU A 49 -19.24 -3.08 3.58
N SER A 50 -20.26 -3.83 4.04
CA SER A 50 -21.62 -3.73 3.50
C SER A 50 -22.26 -2.35 3.68
N LYS A 51 -21.72 -1.49 4.57
CA LYS A 51 -22.30 -0.19 4.94
C LYS A 51 -21.86 0.98 4.06
N GLY A 52 -20.86 0.81 3.19
CA GLY A 52 -20.40 1.88 2.29
C GLY A 52 -18.89 1.88 2.05
N LEU A 53 -18.39 2.92 1.37
CA LEU A 53 -17.00 3.02 0.92
C LEU A 53 -16.21 4.17 1.55
N ASN A 54 -16.81 4.94 2.48
CA ASN A 54 -16.06 5.94 3.24
C ASN A 54 -14.97 5.26 4.11
N ALA A 55 -13.86 5.92 4.41
CA ALA A 55 -12.73 5.27 5.07
C ALA A 55 -13.04 4.77 6.50
N GLY A 56 -13.89 5.48 7.27
CA GLY A 56 -14.28 5.14 8.64
C GLY A 56 -15.21 6.19 9.26
N ASP A 57 -15.53 6.09 10.55
CA ASP A 57 -16.53 6.98 11.19
C ASP A 57 -16.17 8.48 11.13
N SER A 58 -14.87 8.78 11.06
CA SER A 58 -14.34 10.14 10.97
C SER A 58 -14.35 10.71 9.55
N TYR A 59 -14.71 9.92 8.53
CA TYR A 59 -14.57 10.26 7.12
C TYR A 59 -15.89 10.15 6.37
N ASN A 60 -16.22 11.18 5.59
CA ASN A 60 -17.35 11.15 4.65
C ASN A 60 -16.88 10.89 3.21
N GLU A 61 -15.61 11.14 2.96
CA GLU A 61 -14.92 11.00 1.70
C GLU A 61 -14.70 9.52 1.34
N ILE A 62 -14.68 9.24 0.04
CA ILE A 62 -14.07 8.03 -0.50
C ILE A 62 -12.64 8.39 -0.89
N TRP A 63 -11.67 7.80 -0.20
CA TRP A 63 -10.24 7.97 -0.44
C TRP A 63 -9.70 6.83 -1.29
N ILE A 64 -8.88 7.12 -2.30
CA ILE A 64 -8.40 6.10 -3.23
C ILE A 64 -7.40 5.14 -2.59
N ARG A 65 -6.55 5.64 -1.69
CA ARG A 65 -5.61 4.82 -0.91
C ARG A 65 -6.37 3.83 -0.03
N ASP A 66 -7.35 4.29 0.72
CA ASP A 66 -8.19 3.43 1.54
C ASP A 66 -8.96 2.43 0.69
N LEU A 67 -9.63 2.88 -0.38
CA LEU A 67 -10.37 2.00 -1.27
C LEU A 67 -9.48 0.87 -1.82
N ASN A 68 -8.24 1.17 -2.20
CA ASN A 68 -7.27 0.18 -2.68
C ASN A 68 -6.98 -0.94 -1.66
N THR A 69 -7.11 -0.66 -0.36
CA THR A 69 -6.86 -1.65 0.70
C THR A 69 -8.03 -2.60 0.96
N PHE A 70 -9.25 -2.21 0.57
CA PHE A 70 -10.47 -3.00 0.85
C PHE A 70 -11.36 -3.27 -0.38
N ILE A 71 -10.98 -2.83 -1.58
CA ILE A 71 -11.80 -2.95 -2.80
C ILE A 71 -12.21 -4.40 -3.10
N GLU A 72 -11.33 -5.37 -2.84
CA GLU A 72 -11.64 -6.79 -3.04
C GLU A 72 -12.80 -7.25 -2.14
N LEU A 73 -12.75 -6.87 -0.86
CA LEU A 73 -13.81 -7.16 0.09
C LEU A 73 -15.08 -6.39 -0.26
N ALA A 74 -14.97 -5.11 -0.61
CA ALA A 74 -16.11 -4.30 -1.06
C ALA A 74 -16.84 -4.97 -2.23
N CYS A 75 -16.11 -5.48 -3.23
CA CYS A 75 -16.70 -6.16 -4.39
C CYS A 75 -17.39 -7.48 -4.02
N LYS A 76 -16.95 -8.14 -2.95
CA LYS A 76 -17.56 -9.39 -2.46
C LYS A 76 -18.91 -9.14 -1.79
N VAL A 77 -19.03 -8.09 -0.97
CA VAL A 77 -20.21 -7.87 -0.11
C VAL A 77 -21.12 -6.74 -0.57
N GLY A 78 -20.62 -5.86 -1.43
CA GLY A 78 -21.30 -4.65 -1.89
C GLY A 78 -21.86 -4.76 -3.30
N ASP A 79 -22.49 -3.67 -3.73
CA ASP A 79 -23.01 -3.51 -5.08
C ASP A 79 -21.87 -3.16 -6.06
N GLN A 80 -21.49 -4.13 -6.89
CA GLN A 80 -20.39 -3.99 -7.84
C GLN A 80 -20.60 -2.86 -8.85
N ALA A 81 -21.85 -2.51 -9.19
CA ALA A 81 -22.13 -1.38 -10.09
C ALA A 81 -21.85 -0.03 -9.41
N LYS A 82 -22.21 0.12 -8.12
CA LYS A 82 -21.88 1.32 -7.34
C LYS A 82 -20.38 1.45 -7.07
N ILE A 83 -19.70 0.32 -6.86
CA ILE A 83 -18.25 0.29 -6.69
C ILE A 83 -17.55 0.69 -7.99
N LYS A 84 -17.99 0.15 -9.13
CA LYS A 84 -17.52 0.58 -10.46
C LYS A 84 -17.71 2.09 -10.65
N GLU A 85 -18.90 2.60 -10.36
CA GLU A 85 -19.19 4.04 -10.48
C GLU A 85 -18.29 4.90 -9.57
N SER A 86 -17.97 4.40 -8.37
CA SER A 86 -17.04 5.07 -7.46
C SER A 86 -15.63 5.16 -8.05
N LEU A 87 -15.13 4.07 -8.64
CA LEU A 87 -13.84 4.07 -9.36
C LEU A 87 -13.86 5.00 -10.59
N LEU A 88 -14.96 5.02 -11.36
CA LEU A 88 -15.13 5.92 -12.49
C LEU A 88 -15.17 7.39 -12.06
N THR A 89 -15.63 7.68 -10.84
CA THR A 89 -15.69 9.05 -10.31
C THR A 89 -14.30 9.66 -10.14
N PHE A 90 -13.29 8.89 -9.72
CA PHE A 90 -11.90 9.38 -9.72
C PHE A 90 -11.44 9.82 -11.12
N PHE A 91 -11.80 9.08 -12.18
CA PHE A 91 -11.49 9.47 -13.56
C PHE A 91 -12.30 10.67 -14.08
N LYS A 92 -13.47 10.96 -13.49
CA LYS A 92 -14.24 12.19 -13.76
C LYS A 92 -13.55 13.43 -13.18
N PHE A 93 -12.75 13.26 -12.14
CA PHE A 93 -11.91 14.31 -11.54
C PHE A 93 -10.47 14.34 -12.05
N GLN A 94 -10.06 13.36 -12.87
CA GLN A 94 -8.69 13.29 -13.37
C GLN A 94 -8.32 14.56 -14.16
N GLY A 95 -7.20 15.17 -13.78
CA GLY A 95 -6.63 16.35 -14.42
C GLY A 95 -6.26 16.10 -15.89
N THR A 96 -6.20 17.16 -16.68
CA THR A 96 -5.82 17.05 -18.12
C THR A 96 -4.38 16.60 -18.32
N ASP A 97 -3.54 16.76 -17.30
CA ASP A 97 -2.16 16.27 -17.18
C ASP A 97 -2.06 14.79 -16.74
N GLY A 98 -3.17 14.20 -16.29
CA GLY A 98 -3.26 12.82 -15.81
C GLY A 98 -3.37 12.67 -14.29
N ASN A 99 -3.21 13.74 -13.51
CA ASN A 99 -3.25 13.74 -12.04
C ASN A 99 -4.56 13.15 -11.48
N ILE A 100 -4.48 12.40 -10.38
CA ILE A 100 -5.61 11.80 -9.68
C ILE A 100 -5.80 12.42 -8.30
N VAL A 101 -7.03 12.79 -7.99
CA VAL A 101 -7.43 13.28 -6.66
C VAL A 101 -7.33 12.20 -5.59
N ASP A 102 -7.05 12.57 -4.34
CA ASP A 102 -7.00 11.65 -3.20
C ASP A 102 -8.36 11.07 -2.87
N GLY A 103 -9.32 11.97 -2.76
CA GLY A 103 -10.64 11.63 -2.31
C GLY A 103 -11.68 12.59 -2.82
N TYR A 104 -12.92 12.14 -2.77
CA TYR A 104 -14.07 12.96 -3.08
C TYR A 104 -15.20 12.71 -2.11
N VAL A 105 -16.03 13.73 -1.92
CA VAL A 105 -17.19 13.72 -1.04
C VAL A 105 -18.34 14.44 -1.73
N LYS A 106 -19.57 14.10 -1.38
CA LYS A 106 -20.71 14.92 -1.83
C LYS A 106 -20.56 16.32 -1.28
N THR A 107 -20.88 17.32 -2.08
CA THR A 107 -20.78 18.73 -1.67
C THR A 107 -21.59 19.04 -0.40
N THR A 108 -22.71 18.34 -0.20
CA THR A 108 -23.56 18.45 1.00
C THR A 108 -22.95 17.85 2.27
N ASP A 109 -21.97 16.97 2.12
CA ASP A 109 -21.43 16.14 3.20
C ASP A 109 -19.99 16.53 3.56
N ALA A 110 -19.40 17.52 2.86
CA ALA A 110 -18.07 18.03 3.12
C ALA A 110 -18.00 18.70 4.51
N ARG A 111 -17.14 18.18 5.39
CA ARG A 111 -16.95 18.72 6.76
C ARG A 111 -15.64 19.48 6.93
N ILE A 112 -14.61 19.07 6.20
CA ILE A 112 -13.28 19.68 6.26
C ILE A 112 -13.19 20.72 5.12
N PRO A 113 -12.75 21.95 5.39
CA PRO A 113 -12.65 23.01 4.38
C PRO A 113 -11.38 22.84 3.55
N TYR A 114 -11.28 21.75 2.78
CA TYR A 114 -10.19 21.55 1.83
C TYR A 114 -10.24 22.57 0.69
N ASP A 115 -9.11 22.74 0.01
CA ASP A 115 -9.06 23.37 -1.31
C ASP A 115 -9.66 22.39 -2.34
N PHE A 116 -10.97 22.47 -2.51
CA PHE A 116 -11.71 21.53 -3.34
C PHE A 116 -11.53 21.79 -4.85
N TYR A 117 -11.38 20.69 -5.58
CA TYR A 117 -11.50 20.58 -7.03
C TYR A 117 -12.93 20.18 -7.40
N TYR A 118 -13.44 20.77 -8.48
CA TYR A 118 -14.77 20.50 -9.01
C TYR A 118 -14.68 20.02 -10.46
N SER A 119 -15.62 19.18 -10.89
CA SER A 119 -15.69 18.66 -12.26
C SER A 119 -17.12 18.70 -12.78
N GLU A 120 -17.31 19.20 -14.01
CA GLU A 120 -18.60 19.18 -14.71
C GLU A 120 -19.12 17.75 -14.93
N LEU A 121 -18.24 16.75 -14.90
CA LEU A 121 -18.59 15.33 -15.06
C LEU A 121 -19.14 14.71 -13.78
N ALA A 122 -18.93 15.35 -12.63
CA ALA A 122 -19.36 14.90 -11.31
C ALA A 122 -19.79 16.11 -10.43
N PRO A 123 -20.81 16.88 -10.86
CA PRO A 123 -21.13 18.19 -10.26
C PRO A 123 -21.62 18.12 -8.81
N ASP A 124 -22.10 16.96 -8.36
CA ASP A 124 -22.57 16.75 -6.99
C ASP A 124 -21.44 16.51 -5.98
N TYR A 125 -20.19 16.43 -6.45
CA TYR A 125 -19.03 16.05 -5.66
C TYR A 125 -17.97 17.15 -5.63
N ALA A 126 -17.25 17.22 -4.51
CA ALA A 126 -16.04 18.00 -4.33
C ALA A 126 -14.89 17.04 -4.06
N ALA A 127 -13.76 17.24 -4.73
CA ALA A 127 -12.57 16.39 -4.59
C ALA A 127 -11.40 17.18 -3.99
N HIS A 128 -10.45 16.51 -3.35
CA HIS A 128 -9.24 17.14 -2.83
C HIS A 128 -8.01 16.27 -3.15
N LYS A 129 -6.82 16.86 -3.03
CA LYS A 129 -5.55 16.14 -3.17
C LYS A 129 -4.52 16.73 -2.21
N ASN A 130 -3.94 15.89 -1.38
CA ASN A 130 -2.73 16.12 -0.65
C ASN A 130 -1.57 16.00 -1.64
N THR A 131 -0.81 17.09 -1.82
CA THR A 131 0.22 17.12 -2.87
C THR A 131 1.58 16.62 -2.40
N VAL A 132 1.77 16.41 -1.10
CA VAL A 132 3.04 15.94 -0.49
C VAL A 132 3.36 14.48 -0.84
N GLU A 133 2.34 13.68 -1.08
CA GLU A 133 2.41 12.24 -1.37
C GLU A 133 2.24 11.94 -2.87
N THR A 134 2.74 10.78 -3.30
CA THR A 134 2.82 10.40 -4.72
C THR A 134 2.25 9.01 -5.01
N ASP A 135 1.14 8.66 -4.36
CA ASP A 135 0.57 7.32 -4.44
C ASP A 135 -0.85 7.24 -5.02
N GLN A 136 -1.56 8.35 -5.25
CA GLN A 136 -2.97 8.34 -5.66
C GLN A 136 -3.16 7.69 -7.02
N GLU A 137 -2.32 8.07 -7.99
CA GLU A 137 -2.33 7.51 -9.33
C GLU A 137 -2.08 5.99 -9.25
N SER A 138 -1.06 5.59 -8.50
CA SER A 138 -0.71 4.18 -8.27
C SER A 138 -1.83 3.41 -7.60
N SER A 139 -2.44 3.96 -6.56
CA SER A 139 -3.56 3.39 -5.80
C SER A 139 -4.81 3.20 -6.66
N LEU A 140 -5.10 4.13 -7.59
CA LEU A 140 -6.20 3.98 -8.54
C LEU A 140 -5.95 2.83 -9.52
N ILE A 141 -4.74 2.71 -10.06
CA ILE A 141 -4.40 1.61 -10.98
C ILE A 141 -4.53 0.25 -10.27
N GLN A 142 -4.00 0.14 -9.06
CA GLN A 142 -4.12 -1.06 -8.24
C GLN A 142 -5.58 -1.40 -7.94
N SER A 143 -6.40 -0.40 -7.60
CA SER A 143 -7.82 -0.58 -7.32
C SER A 143 -8.60 -1.12 -8.52
N ILE A 144 -8.34 -0.59 -9.72
CA ILE A 144 -8.94 -1.09 -10.96
C ILE A 144 -8.51 -2.53 -11.23
N ALA A 145 -7.23 -2.86 -11.04
CA ALA A 145 -6.74 -4.22 -11.28
C ALA A 145 -7.37 -5.23 -10.31
N LYS A 146 -7.45 -4.89 -9.02
CA LYS A 146 -8.12 -5.70 -8.00
C LYS A 146 -9.62 -5.86 -8.26
N TYR A 147 -10.29 -4.78 -8.69
CA TYR A 147 -11.71 -4.82 -9.09
C TYR A 147 -11.92 -5.82 -10.24
N ILE A 148 -11.12 -5.75 -11.30
CA ILE A 148 -11.22 -6.66 -12.45
C ILE A 148 -10.92 -8.10 -12.02
N GLU A 149 -9.92 -8.32 -11.17
CA GLU A 149 -9.55 -9.66 -10.69
C GLU A 149 -10.67 -10.32 -9.88
N VAL A 150 -11.37 -9.57 -9.03
CA VAL A 150 -12.44 -10.11 -8.19
C VAL A 150 -13.76 -10.25 -8.93
N THR A 151 -14.10 -9.32 -9.82
CA THR A 151 -15.41 -9.28 -10.49
C THR A 151 -15.42 -9.92 -11.88
N GLY A 152 -14.26 -10.00 -12.54
CA GLY A 152 -14.15 -10.36 -13.95
C GLY A 152 -14.60 -9.26 -14.92
N ASP A 153 -15.01 -8.07 -14.45
CA ASP A 153 -15.52 -7.00 -15.30
C ASP A 153 -14.40 -6.23 -16.04
N GLU A 154 -13.88 -6.80 -17.14
CA GLU A 154 -12.97 -6.09 -18.04
C GLU A 154 -13.64 -4.91 -18.79
N SER A 155 -14.97 -4.74 -18.73
CA SER A 155 -15.67 -3.67 -19.47
C SER A 155 -15.34 -2.28 -18.93
N ILE A 156 -14.99 -2.16 -17.64
CA ILE A 156 -14.56 -0.90 -17.01
C ILE A 156 -13.46 -0.20 -17.81
N LEU A 157 -12.54 -0.96 -18.41
CA LEU A 157 -11.43 -0.41 -19.21
C LEU A 157 -11.90 0.31 -20.49
N LYS A 158 -13.10 -0.01 -20.98
CA LYS A 158 -13.69 0.55 -22.21
C LYS A 158 -14.62 1.72 -21.94
N GLU A 159 -14.98 1.98 -20.69
CA GLU A 159 -15.81 3.13 -20.32
C GLU A 159 -15.16 4.43 -20.79
N VAL A 160 -15.93 5.29 -21.43
CA VAL A 160 -15.45 6.55 -22.01
C VAL A 160 -15.85 7.71 -21.12
N ILE A 161 -14.87 8.44 -20.63
CA ILE A 161 -15.06 9.64 -19.79
C ILE A 161 -14.40 10.80 -20.53
N ALA A 162 -15.19 11.81 -20.89
CA ALA A 162 -14.77 12.97 -21.69
C ALA A 162 -13.88 12.58 -22.89
N GLY A 163 -14.35 11.64 -23.71
CA GLY A 163 -13.71 11.23 -24.96
C GLY A 163 -12.49 10.31 -24.83
N ARG A 164 -12.06 9.94 -23.62
CA ARG A 164 -10.96 8.98 -23.38
C ARG A 164 -11.46 7.76 -22.63
N THR A 165 -10.98 6.57 -23.01
CA THR A 165 -11.33 5.34 -22.28
C THR A 165 -10.61 5.30 -20.94
N VAL A 166 -11.18 4.65 -19.92
CA VAL A 166 -10.51 4.40 -18.62
C VAL A 166 -9.11 3.82 -18.81
N ARG A 167 -8.94 2.88 -19.74
CA ARG A 167 -7.63 2.33 -20.10
C ARG A 167 -6.58 3.39 -20.50
N GLN A 168 -6.98 4.39 -21.28
CA GLN A 168 -6.08 5.48 -21.69
C GLN A 168 -5.77 6.38 -20.50
N ARG A 169 -6.80 6.69 -19.70
CA ARG A 169 -6.70 7.47 -18.48
C ARG A 169 -5.77 6.84 -17.43
N MET A 170 -5.73 5.51 -17.34
CA MET A 170 -4.77 4.78 -16.52
C MET A 170 -3.31 4.97 -17.00
N ASP A 171 -3.08 4.92 -18.32
CA ASP A 171 -1.74 5.22 -18.89
C ASP A 171 -1.37 6.69 -18.64
N ASP A 172 -2.33 7.61 -18.78
CA ASP A 172 -2.15 9.05 -18.50
C ASP A 172 -1.77 9.29 -17.03
N ALA A 173 -2.41 8.61 -16.07
CA ALA A 173 -2.11 8.71 -14.64
C ALA A 173 -0.67 8.27 -14.31
N LEU A 174 -0.19 7.16 -14.86
CA LEU A 174 1.19 6.73 -14.65
C LEU A 174 2.20 7.62 -15.41
N ARG A 175 1.79 8.27 -16.49
CA ARG A 175 2.62 9.27 -17.19
C ARG A 175 2.71 10.57 -16.42
N PHE A 176 1.65 11.01 -15.75
CA PHE A 176 1.70 12.16 -14.84
C PHE A 176 2.84 12.00 -13.83
N LEU A 177 2.95 10.84 -13.18
CA LEU A 177 4.06 10.54 -12.26
C LEU A 177 5.43 10.69 -12.93
N LEU A 178 5.58 10.25 -14.19
CA LEU A 178 6.83 10.38 -14.93
C LEU A 178 7.14 11.79 -15.41
N ASN A 179 6.13 12.64 -15.59
CA ASN A 179 6.28 13.99 -16.12
C ASN A 179 6.47 15.00 -14.98
N GLU A 180 5.69 14.86 -13.91
CA GLU A 180 5.56 15.87 -12.85
C GLU A 180 6.23 15.46 -11.54
N ARG A 181 6.49 14.15 -11.34
CA ARG A 181 7.03 13.60 -10.09
C ARG A 181 8.30 12.78 -10.28
N TYR A 182 8.98 12.89 -11.43
CA TYR A 182 10.17 12.10 -11.72
C TYR A 182 11.46 12.93 -11.61
N ASN A 183 12.46 12.37 -10.95
CA ASN A 183 13.79 12.95 -10.88
C ASN A 183 14.70 12.25 -11.90
N GLU A 184 15.17 12.98 -12.92
CA GLU A 184 16.02 12.41 -13.99
C GLU A 184 17.40 11.95 -13.50
N GLN A 185 17.96 12.61 -12.48
CA GLN A 185 19.29 12.26 -11.95
C GLN A 185 19.30 10.88 -11.28
N TYR A 186 18.32 10.63 -10.42
CA TYR A 186 18.19 9.34 -9.72
C TYR A 186 17.34 8.34 -10.49
N GLY A 187 16.55 8.82 -11.45
CA GLY A 187 15.61 8.04 -12.23
C GLY A 187 14.54 7.39 -11.37
N LEU A 188 14.02 8.11 -10.38
CA LEU A 188 13.03 7.68 -9.39
C LEU A 188 11.96 8.76 -9.18
N LEU A 189 10.80 8.38 -8.63
CA LEU A 189 9.76 9.32 -8.24
C LEU A 189 10.15 10.09 -6.97
N TRP A 190 9.70 11.34 -6.87
CA TRP A 190 9.89 12.23 -5.72
C TRP A 190 8.56 12.75 -5.18
N GLY A 191 8.54 13.03 -3.88
CA GLY A 191 7.47 13.70 -3.14
C GLY A 191 8.04 14.72 -2.17
N ALA A 192 7.22 15.22 -1.24
CA ALA A 192 7.75 15.95 -0.08
C ALA A 192 8.20 14.98 1.00
N THR A 193 9.01 15.47 1.94
CA THR A 193 9.47 14.67 3.09
C THR A 193 8.29 14.35 3.99
N THR A 194 8.00 13.07 4.19
CA THR A 194 6.94 12.61 5.10
C THR A 194 7.44 11.48 6.00
N ALA A 195 6.63 11.06 6.96
CA ALA A 195 6.97 9.95 7.83
C ALA A 195 6.52 8.62 7.17
N ASP A 196 7.44 7.95 6.49
CA ASP A 196 7.21 6.70 5.74
C ASP A 196 6.18 6.88 4.61
N TRP A 197 5.00 6.28 4.75
CA TRP A 197 3.89 6.37 3.81
C TRP A 197 2.92 7.50 4.14
N GLY A 198 3.20 8.25 5.21
CA GLY A 198 2.34 9.31 5.72
C GLY A 198 2.20 10.48 4.75
N ASP A 199 1.24 11.35 5.05
CA ASP A 199 0.79 12.45 4.20
C ASP A 199 0.96 13.83 4.85
N ILE A 200 1.87 13.91 5.83
CA ILE A 200 2.18 15.13 6.58
C ILE A 200 3.68 15.44 6.44
N GLN A 201 4.01 16.63 5.95
CA GLN A 201 5.37 17.15 5.91
C GLN A 201 5.78 17.83 7.23
N PRO A 202 7.09 17.85 7.59
CA PRO A 202 7.54 18.35 8.89
C PRO A 202 7.38 19.86 9.09
N GLU A 203 7.38 20.66 8.02
CA GLU A 203 7.58 22.11 8.07
C GLU A 203 6.30 22.92 8.27
N HIS A 204 5.12 22.29 8.36
CA HIS A 204 3.83 22.99 8.37
C HIS A 204 2.84 22.40 9.41
N GLU A 205 1.97 23.24 9.99
CA GLU A 205 1.02 22.84 11.05
C GLU A 205 -0.05 21.85 10.56
N TRP A 206 -0.62 22.08 9.37
CA TRP A 206 -1.44 21.11 8.64
C TRP A 206 -0.58 20.09 7.88
N GLY A 207 0.14 20.53 6.84
CA GLY A 207 1.27 19.77 6.27
C GLY A 207 0.97 18.84 5.09
N VAL A 208 -0.21 18.90 4.50
CA VAL A 208 -0.60 17.99 3.41
C VAL A 208 -0.36 18.53 1.99
N ASN A 209 0.05 19.80 1.87
CA ASN A 209 0.29 20.46 0.58
C ASN A 209 1.76 20.85 0.43
N ILE A 210 2.36 20.56 -0.72
CA ILE A 210 3.65 21.12 -1.11
C ILE A 210 3.53 22.63 -1.20
N ASP A 211 4.45 23.32 -0.54
CA ASP A 211 4.61 24.77 -0.58
C ASP A 211 6.09 25.17 -0.64
N ASP A 212 6.38 26.46 -0.57
CA ASP A 212 7.75 26.99 -0.68
C ASP A 212 8.71 26.52 0.44
N ASN A 213 8.19 25.93 1.53
CA ASN A 213 8.97 25.40 2.65
C ASN A 213 9.26 23.90 2.52
N SER A 214 8.65 23.20 1.57
CA SER A 214 8.75 21.74 1.45
C SER A 214 10.17 21.29 1.09
N HIS A 215 10.73 20.38 1.88
CA HIS A 215 11.90 19.62 1.46
C HIS A 215 11.46 18.40 0.67
N LEU A 216 11.91 18.31 -0.58
CA LEU A 216 11.58 17.23 -1.50
C LEU A 216 12.55 16.06 -1.32
N CYS A 217 12.02 14.85 -1.39
CA CYS A 217 12.79 13.63 -1.23
C CYS A 217 12.33 12.53 -2.19
N ILE A 218 13.13 11.49 -2.25
CA ILE A 218 12.81 10.21 -2.86
C ILE A 218 12.79 9.18 -1.73
N ASP A 219 11.67 8.48 -1.58
CA ASP A 219 11.51 7.38 -0.63
C ASP A 219 11.16 6.06 -1.33
N ILE A 220 11.11 5.00 -0.53
CA ILE A 220 10.79 3.65 -1.00
C ILE A 220 9.30 3.42 -1.23
N TYR A 221 8.42 4.07 -0.48
CA TYR A 221 6.97 3.83 -0.55
C TYR A 221 6.41 4.21 -1.92
N ASP A 222 6.63 5.45 -2.35
CA ASP A 222 6.12 5.99 -3.61
C ASP A 222 6.65 5.18 -4.81
N ASN A 223 7.94 4.87 -4.78
CA ASN A 223 8.61 4.14 -5.84
C ASN A 223 8.20 2.65 -5.89
N ALA A 224 7.94 2.02 -4.74
CA ALA A 224 7.41 0.67 -4.69
C ALA A 224 5.94 0.62 -5.15
N MET A 225 5.10 1.58 -4.74
CA MET A 225 3.73 1.73 -5.23
C MET A 225 3.66 1.87 -6.75
N PHE A 226 4.58 2.65 -7.34
CA PHE A 226 4.67 2.80 -8.79
C PHE A 226 5.05 1.50 -9.51
N VAL A 227 5.99 0.72 -8.95
CA VAL A 227 6.34 -0.60 -9.50
C VAL A 227 5.14 -1.54 -9.48
N ILE A 228 4.35 -1.55 -8.40
CA ILE A 228 3.13 -2.35 -8.27
C ILE A 228 2.11 -1.89 -9.31
N ALA A 229 1.87 -0.59 -9.43
CA ALA A 229 0.91 -0.03 -10.38
C ALA A 229 1.28 -0.36 -11.84
N ILE A 230 2.57 -0.36 -12.21
CA ILE A 230 3.00 -0.81 -13.54
C ILE A 230 2.70 -2.31 -13.74
N ASN A 231 2.95 -3.16 -12.73
CA ASN A 231 2.61 -4.58 -12.83
C ASN A 231 1.09 -4.78 -13.05
N ASP A 232 0.28 -4.04 -12.30
CA ASP A 232 -1.18 -4.10 -12.38
C ASP A 232 -1.72 -3.58 -13.71
N LEU A 233 -1.22 -2.45 -14.21
CA LEU A 233 -1.54 -1.97 -15.57
C LEU A 233 -1.25 -3.06 -16.61
N LEU A 234 -0.06 -3.66 -16.56
CA LEU A 234 0.37 -4.68 -17.53
C LEU A 234 -0.41 -5.99 -17.40
N LYS A 235 -0.93 -6.29 -16.20
CA LYS A 235 -1.79 -7.45 -15.92
C LYS A 235 -3.16 -7.29 -16.59
N VAL A 236 -3.79 -6.11 -16.47
CA VAL A 236 -5.18 -5.92 -16.91
C VAL A 236 -5.33 -5.26 -18.29
N ASP A 237 -4.39 -4.42 -18.72
CA ASP A 237 -4.43 -3.82 -20.06
C ASP A 237 -3.56 -4.58 -21.07
N LYS A 238 -4.22 -5.42 -21.88
CA LYS A 238 -3.59 -6.14 -23.00
C LYS A 238 -3.04 -5.22 -24.10
N LYS A 239 -3.51 -3.97 -24.19
CA LYS A 239 -3.10 -2.94 -25.16
C LYS A 239 -2.10 -1.92 -24.57
N ALA A 240 -1.68 -2.07 -23.32
CA ALA A 240 -0.67 -1.20 -22.72
C ALA A 240 0.65 -1.30 -23.50
N ASN A 241 1.46 -0.23 -23.48
CA ASN A 241 2.78 -0.25 -24.10
C ASN A 241 3.76 -1.09 -23.25
N LYS A 242 3.69 -2.42 -23.42
CA LYS A 242 4.45 -3.40 -22.62
C LYS A 242 5.95 -3.17 -22.67
N THR A 243 6.49 -2.77 -23.82
CA THR A 243 7.92 -2.51 -23.99
C THR A 243 8.37 -1.32 -23.15
N PHE A 244 7.64 -0.20 -23.24
CA PHE A 244 7.94 1.00 -22.47
C PHE A 244 7.85 0.73 -20.97
N TRP A 245 6.73 0.17 -20.52
CA TRP A 245 6.44 -0.02 -19.10
C TRP A 245 7.35 -1.07 -18.45
N ASN A 246 7.68 -2.17 -19.14
CA ASN A 246 8.65 -3.13 -18.60
C ASN A 246 10.07 -2.52 -18.52
N LYS A 247 10.48 -1.74 -19.52
CA LYS A 247 11.77 -1.04 -19.48
C LYS A 247 11.82 -0.04 -18.33
N LYS A 248 10.77 0.77 -18.16
CA LYS A 248 10.69 1.77 -17.08
C LYS A 248 10.67 1.08 -15.71
N LYS A 249 9.83 0.06 -15.51
CA LYS A 249 9.81 -0.76 -14.29
C LYS A 249 11.18 -1.32 -13.94
N ALA A 250 11.88 -1.94 -14.90
CA ALA A 250 13.20 -2.50 -14.65
C ALA A 250 14.22 -1.43 -14.24
N ALA A 251 14.17 -0.24 -14.86
CA ALA A 251 15.01 0.89 -14.49
C ALA A 251 14.70 1.40 -13.07
N ILE A 252 13.41 1.60 -12.73
CA ILE A 252 12.98 1.99 -11.38
C ILE A 252 13.48 0.98 -10.34
N LYS A 253 13.20 -0.32 -10.54
CA LYS A 253 13.64 -1.37 -9.59
C LYS A 253 15.15 -1.37 -9.38
N LYS A 254 15.93 -1.20 -10.45
CA LYS A 254 17.39 -1.09 -10.36
C LYS A 254 17.80 0.14 -9.55
N ASN A 255 17.22 1.30 -9.83
CA ASN A 255 17.58 2.55 -9.18
C ASN A 255 17.16 2.58 -7.70
N ILE A 256 16.01 1.98 -7.35
CA ILE A 256 15.61 1.78 -5.95
C ILE A 256 16.73 1.05 -5.19
N ARG A 257 17.18 -0.09 -5.73
CA ARG A 257 18.25 -0.89 -5.10
C ARG A 257 19.61 -0.18 -5.10
N GLN A 258 19.85 0.73 -6.03
CA GLN A 258 21.09 1.48 -6.10
C GLN A 258 21.14 2.63 -5.09
N TYR A 259 20.04 3.37 -4.93
CA TYR A 259 20.04 4.64 -4.20
C TYR A 259 19.36 4.59 -2.84
N LEU A 260 18.40 3.69 -2.64
CA LEU A 260 17.61 3.63 -1.41
C LEU A 260 17.97 2.46 -0.51
N TRP A 261 18.64 1.44 -1.02
CA TRP A 261 19.01 0.27 -0.22
C TRP A 261 20.31 0.50 0.56
N ASP A 262 20.23 0.35 1.87
CA ASP A 262 21.37 0.37 2.78
C ASP A 262 21.85 -1.07 3.02
N GLU A 263 22.84 -1.50 2.24
CA GLU A 263 23.44 -2.84 2.32
C GLU A 263 24.02 -3.14 3.72
N LYS A 264 24.52 -2.13 4.42
CA LYS A 264 25.14 -2.32 5.74
C LYS A 264 24.09 -2.63 6.80
N ASN A 265 22.97 -1.90 6.76
CA ASN A 265 21.90 -2.03 7.75
C ASN A 265 20.75 -2.93 7.28
N GLN A 266 20.83 -3.49 6.06
CA GLN A 266 19.84 -4.38 5.45
C GLN A 266 18.42 -3.81 5.48
N LYS A 267 18.29 -2.54 5.11
CA LYS A 267 17.02 -1.80 5.09
C LYS A 267 17.00 -0.77 3.97
N TYR A 268 15.82 -0.21 3.68
CA TYR A 268 15.74 1.03 2.93
C TYR A 268 16.03 2.23 3.83
N ILE A 269 16.75 3.23 3.29
CA ILE A 269 16.93 4.52 3.95
C ILE A 269 15.57 5.25 4.01
N PRO A 270 15.32 6.10 5.02
CA PRO A 270 14.08 6.87 5.10
C PRO A 270 13.90 7.78 3.89
N HIS A 271 14.89 8.63 3.62
CA HIS A 271 14.83 9.62 2.56
C HIS A 271 16.16 9.78 1.83
N LEU A 272 16.06 9.99 0.52
CA LEU A 272 17.10 10.62 -0.28
C LEU A 272 16.66 12.05 -0.61
N TYR A 273 17.22 13.04 0.08
CA TYR A 273 16.85 14.45 -0.07
C TYR A 273 17.34 15.06 -1.38
N LEU A 274 16.49 15.90 -1.99
CA LEU A 274 16.79 16.62 -3.23
C LEU A 274 17.23 18.06 -2.99
N ASN A 275 16.75 18.69 -1.92
CA ASN A 275 17.02 20.09 -1.57
C ASN A 275 17.40 20.27 -0.09
N GLY A 276 18.13 19.29 0.48
CA GLY A 276 18.55 19.30 1.88
C GLY A 276 17.55 18.60 2.80
N SER A 277 17.99 18.29 4.03
CA SER A 277 17.12 17.70 5.04
C SER A 277 16.40 18.80 5.83
N PRO A 278 15.10 18.63 6.15
CA PRO A 278 14.39 19.53 7.05
C PRO A 278 14.79 19.35 8.51
N PHE A 279 15.58 18.33 8.84
CA PHE A 279 15.95 17.98 10.20
C PHE A 279 17.33 18.53 10.61
N PRO A 280 17.61 18.64 11.93
CA PRO A 280 18.91 19.06 12.42
C PRO A 280 20.06 18.23 11.84
N ALA A 281 21.19 18.88 11.53
CA ALA A 281 22.32 18.23 10.86
C ALA A 281 22.98 17.10 11.68
N ASP A 282 22.78 17.07 12.99
CA ASP A 282 23.24 16.03 13.91
C ASP A 282 22.22 14.90 14.13
N PHE A 283 21.03 14.99 13.52
CA PHE A 283 20.03 13.94 13.57
C PHE A 283 20.38 12.78 12.64
N ASN A 284 20.58 11.59 13.22
CA ASN A 284 20.78 10.37 12.45
C ASN A 284 19.43 9.77 12.03
N GLU A 285 18.80 10.38 11.02
CA GLU A 285 17.54 9.89 10.48
C GLU A 285 17.64 8.43 9.99
N ASN A 286 18.78 8.03 9.42
CA ASN A 286 18.95 6.65 8.94
C ASN A 286 18.90 5.59 10.05
N ALA A 287 18.89 5.98 11.33
CA ALA A 287 18.56 5.06 12.43
C ALA A 287 17.09 4.59 12.41
N ILE A 288 16.19 5.38 11.81
CA ILE A 288 14.77 5.05 11.68
C ILE A 288 14.59 3.92 10.67
N TYR A 289 13.79 2.94 11.08
CA TYR A 289 13.34 1.84 10.26
C TYR A 289 11.85 2.02 9.93
N TYR A 290 11.54 2.21 8.65
CA TYR A 290 10.19 2.33 8.12
C TYR A 290 9.58 0.95 7.85
N HIS A 291 8.41 0.68 8.43
CA HIS A 291 7.75 -0.62 8.30
C HIS A 291 6.85 -0.66 7.06
N GLY A 292 6.09 0.40 6.80
CA GLY A 292 5.11 0.44 5.72
C GLY A 292 5.77 0.44 4.35
N GLY A 293 6.71 1.35 4.10
CA GLY A 293 7.51 1.39 2.88
C GLY A 293 8.25 0.08 2.62
N THR A 294 8.75 -0.57 3.67
CA THR A 294 9.36 -1.91 3.58
C THR A 294 8.34 -2.98 3.16
N ALA A 295 7.15 -3.01 3.75
CA ALA A 295 6.10 -3.95 3.36
C ALA A 295 5.69 -3.77 1.89
N ILE A 296 5.61 -2.52 1.41
CA ILE A 296 5.28 -2.24 0.01
C ILE A 296 6.43 -2.62 -0.91
N ALA A 297 7.68 -2.43 -0.48
CA ALA A 297 8.84 -2.88 -1.24
C ALA A 297 8.85 -4.41 -1.45
N ILE A 298 8.41 -5.17 -0.43
CA ILE A 298 8.24 -6.62 -0.54
C ILE A 298 7.13 -6.95 -1.55
N GLU A 299 5.99 -6.26 -1.48
CA GLU A 299 4.89 -6.42 -2.46
C GLU A 299 5.33 -6.12 -3.90
N ALA A 300 6.22 -5.14 -4.09
CA ALA A 300 6.83 -4.80 -5.38
C ALA A 300 7.90 -5.82 -5.85
N GLY A 301 8.21 -6.83 -5.03
CA GLY A 301 9.24 -7.84 -5.28
C GLY A 301 10.65 -7.24 -5.32
N LEU A 302 10.95 -6.33 -4.40
CA LEU A 302 12.26 -5.66 -4.28
C LEU A 302 13.18 -6.29 -3.22
N LEU A 303 12.68 -7.28 -2.46
CA LEU A 303 13.45 -8.04 -1.49
C LEU A 303 13.45 -9.52 -1.88
N THR A 304 14.57 -10.18 -1.62
CA THR A 304 14.73 -11.63 -1.62
C THR A 304 14.09 -12.26 -0.39
N PRO A 305 13.82 -13.58 -0.38
CA PRO A 305 13.30 -14.26 0.82
C PRO A 305 14.16 -14.03 2.08
N GLU A 306 15.48 -14.01 1.95
CA GLU A 306 16.37 -13.77 3.08
C GLU A 306 16.25 -12.34 3.62
N GLU A 307 16.18 -11.34 2.74
CA GLU A 307 15.94 -9.95 3.14
C GLU A 307 14.55 -9.76 3.76
N ILE A 308 13.52 -10.49 3.29
CA ILE A 308 12.17 -10.48 3.91
C ILE A 308 12.24 -11.01 5.34
N ARG A 309 12.95 -12.12 5.56
CA ARG A 309 13.15 -12.72 6.88
C ARG A 309 13.85 -11.75 7.83
N ILE A 310 14.92 -11.10 7.37
CA ILE A 310 15.65 -10.08 8.14
C ILE A 310 14.74 -8.89 8.46
N ALA A 311 13.99 -8.39 7.46
CA ALA A 311 13.07 -7.29 7.65
C ALA A 311 11.99 -7.60 8.69
N TYR A 312 11.39 -8.80 8.63
CA TYR A 312 10.38 -9.23 9.61
C TYR A 312 10.96 -9.32 11.03
N GLN A 313 12.13 -9.94 11.18
CA GLN A 313 12.83 -9.98 12.48
C GLN A 313 13.10 -8.57 13.01
N LYS A 314 13.50 -7.65 12.14
CA LYS A 314 13.73 -6.27 12.54
C LYS A 314 12.44 -5.57 12.99
N MET A 315 11.32 -5.82 12.31
CA MET A 315 10.01 -5.32 12.74
C MET A 315 9.64 -5.87 14.14
N GLN A 316 9.88 -7.15 14.42
CA GLN A 316 9.65 -7.73 15.74
C GLN A 316 10.53 -7.10 16.84
N GLU A 317 11.82 -6.88 16.55
CA GLU A 317 12.72 -6.16 17.46
C GLU A 317 12.21 -4.74 17.76
N ASN A 318 11.79 -4.02 16.72
CA ASN A 318 11.26 -2.67 16.83
C ASN A 318 9.97 -2.64 17.64
N VAL A 319 9.06 -3.59 17.42
CA VAL A 319 7.82 -3.74 18.20
C VAL A 319 8.12 -3.93 19.68
N LYS A 320 9.08 -4.80 20.01
CA LYS A 320 9.52 -5.01 21.39
C LYS A 320 10.16 -3.75 21.98
N ALA A 321 11.00 -3.06 21.22
CA ALA A 321 11.70 -1.87 21.68
C ALA A 321 10.77 -0.65 21.87
N ALA A 322 9.70 -0.57 21.08
CA ALA A 322 8.64 0.43 21.19
C ALA A 322 7.59 0.10 22.25
N ASN A 323 7.64 -1.10 22.85
CA ASN A 323 6.53 -1.66 23.64
C ASN A 323 5.18 -1.60 22.87
N ALA A 324 5.24 -1.85 21.56
CA ALA A 324 4.09 -1.88 20.67
C ALA A 324 3.40 -3.26 20.68
N THR A 325 2.16 -3.34 20.21
CA THR A 325 1.37 -4.57 20.25
C THR A 325 1.46 -5.43 18.98
N SER A 326 1.80 -4.85 17.83
CA SER A 326 1.91 -5.61 16.59
C SER A 326 2.89 -4.99 15.60
N ILE A 327 3.21 -5.73 14.53
CA ILE A 327 4.00 -5.23 13.39
C ILE A 327 3.27 -4.16 12.55
N GLY A 328 2.10 -3.69 12.99
CA GLY A 328 1.46 -2.50 12.42
C GLY A 328 2.19 -1.22 12.78
N LEU A 329 3.14 -1.24 13.73
CA LEU A 329 4.02 -0.11 14.03
C LEU A 329 4.56 0.52 12.75
N THR A 330 4.40 1.83 12.59
CA THR A 330 4.78 2.55 11.36
C THR A 330 6.29 2.65 11.18
N MET A 331 6.98 3.02 12.26
CA MET A 331 8.44 3.16 12.26
C MET A 331 9.03 3.05 13.65
N TYR A 332 10.34 2.83 13.72
CA TYR A 332 11.10 2.89 14.96
C TYR A 332 12.57 3.28 14.74
N PRO A 333 13.17 4.12 15.60
CA PRO A 333 12.48 4.98 16.58
C PRO A 333 11.55 5.99 15.87
N PRO A 334 10.56 6.59 16.56
CA PRO A 334 9.80 7.71 16.01
C PRO A 334 10.70 8.95 15.85
N TYR A 335 10.29 9.86 14.98
CA TYR A 335 10.85 11.21 14.94
C TYR A 335 10.62 11.91 16.29
N PRO A 336 11.62 12.61 16.85
CA PRO A 336 11.47 13.30 18.12
C PRO A 336 10.35 14.34 18.11
N THR A 337 9.68 14.52 19.24
CA THR A 337 8.60 15.50 19.37
C THR A 337 9.11 16.91 19.02
N GLY A 338 8.41 17.59 18.10
CA GLY A 338 8.77 18.91 17.59
C GLY A 338 9.54 18.90 16.26
N TYR A 339 9.94 17.74 15.74
CA TYR A 339 10.54 17.63 14.40
C TYR A 339 9.50 17.83 13.29
N PHE A 340 8.24 17.49 13.59
CA PHE A 340 7.08 17.88 12.80
C PHE A 340 6.36 19.02 13.53
N LYS A 341 6.01 20.09 12.82
CA LYS A 341 5.19 21.18 13.40
C LYS A 341 3.77 20.73 13.71
N ASN A 342 3.22 19.80 12.92
CA ASN A 342 1.92 19.21 13.19
C ASN A 342 1.98 18.39 14.50
N SER A 343 1.22 18.79 15.52
CA SER A 343 1.23 18.13 16.83
C SER A 343 0.70 16.69 16.82
N ALA A 344 -0.04 16.29 15.77
CA ALA A 344 -0.46 14.90 15.60
C ALA A 344 0.72 13.96 15.31
N MET A 345 1.87 14.51 14.90
CA MET A 345 3.10 13.79 14.58
C MET A 345 4.11 13.78 15.74
N ALA A 346 3.67 14.01 16.98
CA ALA A 346 4.53 13.77 18.15
C ALA A 346 4.89 12.29 18.27
N GLU A 347 5.90 11.97 19.10
CA GLU A 347 6.40 10.59 19.24
C GLU A 347 5.28 9.60 19.58
N TYR A 348 5.23 8.51 18.83
CA TYR A 348 4.27 7.41 18.97
C TYR A 348 2.80 7.80 18.73
N LEU A 349 2.54 8.95 18.11
CA LEU A 349 1.22 9.36 17.67
C LEU A 349 1.07 9.22 16.16
N TYR A 350 -0.13 8.80 15.75
CA TYR A 350 -0.56 8.79 14.36
C TYR A 350 0.46 8.09 13.43
N GLN A 351 0.97 8.77 12.41
CA GLN A 351 1.92 8.22 11.44
C GLN A 351 3.36 8.14 12.01
N ASN A 352 3.67 8.84 13.10
CA ASN A 352 5.01 8.88 13.69
C ASN A 352 5.19 7.86 14.83
N GLY A 353 5.15 6.57 14.49
CA GLY A 353 5.32 5.48 15.45
C GLY A 353 4.02 4.96 16.08
N GLY A 354 2.85 5.33 15.55
CA GLY A 354 1.60 4.64 15.85
C GLY A 354 1.53 3.26 15.16
N ASP A 355 0.67 2.36 15.66
CA ASP A 355 0.42 1.05 15.07
C ASP A 355 -0.81 1.09 14.15
N TRP A 356 -0.59 0.86 12.85
CA TRP A 356 -1.60 0.86 11.81
C TRP A 356 -1.82 -0.55 11.29
N THR A 357 -3.01 -1.10 11.60
CA THR A 357 -3.38 -2.45 11.19
C THR A 357 -3.29 -2.64 9.68
N TRP A 358 -3.55 -1.59 8.91
CA TRP A 358 -3.58 -1.74 7.46
C TRP A 358 -2.22 -1.96 6.81
N PHE A 359 -1.13 -1.46 7.40
CA PHE A 359 0.23 -1.85 6.99
C PHE A 359 0.65 -3.20 7.54
N GLY A 360 0.39 -3.45 8.83
CA GLY A 360 0.68 -4.75 9.42
C GLY A 360 0.01 -5.89 8.66
N GLY A 361 -1.26 -5.71 8.26
CA GLY A 361 -2.00 -6.66 7.44
C GLY A 361 -1.43 -6.82 6.02
N ARG A 362 -0.93 -5.74 5.38
CA ARG A 362 -0.22 -5.86 4.09
C ARG A 362 1.09 -6.64 4.24
N MET A 363 1.86 -6.41 5.30
CA MET A 363 3.06 -7.20 5.60
C MET A 363 2.73 -8.68 5.80
N VAL A 364 1.68 -9.00 6.57
CA VAL A 364 1.17 -10.38 6.73
C VAL A 364 0.86 -11.01 5.37
N GLN A 365 0.17 -10.30 4.48
CA GLN A 365 -0.11 -10.81 3.13
C GLN A 365 1.17 -11.15 2.36
N GLN A 366 2.22 -10.35 2.51
CA GLN A 366 3.50 -10.60 1.86
C GLN A 366 4.28 -11.75 2.49
N LEU A 367 4.23 -11.93 3.81
CA LEU A 367 4.78 -13.12 4.48
C LEU A 367 4.16 -14.40 3.88
N ILE A 368 2.83 -14.44 3.76
CA ILE A 368 2.10 -15.58 3.18
C ILE A 368 2.53 -15.81 1.72
N ARG A 369 2.54 -14.77 0.88
CA ARG A 369 2.89 -14.88 -0.54
C ARG A 369 4.33 -15.33 -0.78
N ASN A 370 5.21 -15.15 0.19
CA ASN A 370 6.61 -15.56 0.11
C ASN A 370 6.91 -16.83 0.93
N GLY A 371 5.88 -17.53 1.44
CA GLY A 371 6.02 -18.84 2.10
C GLY A 371 6.36 -18.79 3.59
N PHE A 372 6.36 -17.61 4.21
CA PHE A 372 6.61 -17.41 5.65
C PHE A 372 5.30 -17.57 6.44
N TYR A 373 4.72 -18.76 6.41
CA TYR A 373 3.37 -19.00 6.95
C TYR A 373 3.31 -18.95 8.48
N ALA A 374 4.34 -19.46 9.16
CA ALA A 374 4.42 -19.40 10.63
C ALA A 374 4.52 -17.95 11.11
N GLU A 375 5.40 -17.18 10.48
CA GLU A 375 5.60 -15.76 10.73
C GLU A 375 4.35 -14.95 10.40
N ALA A 376 3.64 -15.29 9.33
CA ALA A 376 2.37 -14.64 8.99
C ALA A 376 1.29 -14.87 10.06
N TYR A 377 1.20 -16.10 10.59
CA TYR A 377 0.24 -16.43 11.63
C TYR A 377 0.59 -15.74 12.96
N GLU A 378 1.87 -15.74 13.34
CA GLU A 378 2.39 -15.00 14.49
C GLU A 378 2.06 -13.50 14.37
N ALA A 379 2.35 -12.90 13.21
CA ALA A 379 2.16 -11.48 12.96
C ALA A 379 0.69 -11.05 12.96
N VAL A 380 -0.21 -11.88 12.44
CA VAL A 380 -1.65 -11.53 12.37
C VAL A 380 -2.36 -11.70 13.71
N ALA A 381 -1.92 -12.63 14.55
CA ALA A 381 -2.56 -12.99 15.81
C ALA A 381 -2.92 -11.78 16.71
N PRO A 382 -1.99 -10.87 17.07
CA PRO A 382 -2.33 -9.72 17.91
C PRO A 382 -3.35 -8.78 17.25
N MET A 383 -3.39 -8.74 15.91
CA MET A 383 -4.36 -7.92 15.19
C MET A 383 -5.77 -8.54 15.18
N LEU A 384 -5.86 -9.87 15.19
CA LEU A 384 -7.14 -10.56 15.38
C LEU A 384 -7.67 -10.35 16.80
N ASP A 385 -6.78 -10.48 17.79
CA ASP A 385 -7.12 -10.34 19.21
C ASP A 385 -7.70 -8.95 19.51
N ARG A 386 -7.06 -7.88 19.01
CA ARG A 386 -7.56 -6.52 19.24
C ARG A 386 -8.92 -6.24 18.60
N VAL A 387 -9.21 -6.81 17.43
CA VAL A 387 -10.53 -6.67 16.78
C VAL A 387 -11.61 -7.34 17.62
N ILE A 388 -11.32 -8.50 18.21
CA ILE A 388 -12.27 -9.23 19.06
C ILE A 388 -12.43 -8.51 20.40
N GLN A 389 -11.34 -8.09 21.04
CA GLN A 389 -11.36 -7.44 22.35
C GLN A 389 -12.04 -6.06 22.30
N GLN A 390 -11.85 -5.30 21.22
CA GLN A 390 -12.42 -3.96 21.07
C GLN A 390 -13.69 -3.93 20.21
N ASP A 391 -14.18 -5.10 19.78
CA ASP A 391 -15.39 -5.26 18.98
C ASP A 391 -15.44 -4.40 17.70
N GLY A 392 -14.30 -4.18 17.05
CA GLY A 392 -14.25 -3.26 15.90
C GLY A 392 -12.90 -3.16 15.20
N PHE A 393 -12.90 -2.41 14.09
CA PHE A 393 -11.71 -2.05 13.33
C PHE A 393 -11.39 -0.59 13.56
N PHE A 394 -10.13 -0.29 13.80
CA PHE A 394 -9.66 1.06 14.12
C PHE A 394 -8.57 1.48 13.14
N GLU A 395 -8.46 2.79 12.92
CA GLU A 395 -7.51 3.39 11.99
C GLU A 395 -6.08 3.12 12.45
N TRP A 396 -5.80 3.46 13.71
CA TRP A 396 -4.51 3.24 14.33
C TRP A 396 -4.63 3.03 15.83
N TRP A 397 -3.52 2.64 16.44
CA TRP A 397 -3.41 2.30 17.85
C TRP A 397 -2.17 2.94 18.44
N THR A 398 -2.24 3.37 19.70
CA THR A 398 -1.01 3.71 20.43
C THR A 398 -0.18 2.45 20.65
N PRO A 399 1.14 2.54 20.92
CA PRO A 399 1.96 1.37 21.21
C PRO A 399 1.37 0.51 22.33
N GLU A 400 0.74 1.11 23.35
CA GLU A 400 0.09 0.39 24.46
C GLU A 400 -1.22 -0.31 24.08
N GLY A 401 -1.63 -0.28 22.81
CA GLY A 401 -2.82 -0.97 22.31
C GLY A 401 -4.12 -0.20 22.53
N LYS A 402 -4.09 1.14 22.63
CA LYS A 402 -5.32 1.95 22.71
C LYS A 402 -5.82 2.32 21.31
N PRO A 403 -7.08 1.99 20.96
CA PRO A 403 -7.62 2.26 19.62
C PRO A 403 -7.88 3.74 19.37
N LYS A 404 -7.80 4.14 18.10
CA LYS A 404 -8.09 5.50 17.59
C LYS A 404 -8.88 5.40 16.28
N SER A 405 -9.94 6.21 16.16
CA SER A 405 -10.89 6.28 15.03
C SER A 405 -11.52 4.93 14.64
N GLY A 406 -12.80 4.72 15.00
CA GLY A 406 -13.50 3.45 14.81
C GLY A 406 -14.03 3.20 13.38
N ASN A 407 -14.47 1.96 13.16
CA ASN A 407 -15.04 1.44 11.91
C ASN A 407 -14.18 1.67 10.67
N PHE A 408 -12.85 1.64 10.85
CA PHE A 408 -11.92 1.89 9.77
C PHE A 408 -11.85 0.72 8.78
N LYS A 409 -12.23 0.97 7.54
CA LYS A 409 -12.42 -0.05 6.50
C LYS A 409 -11.11 -0.58 5.94
N GLY A 410 -10.05 0.24 5.96
CA GLY A 410 -8.73 -0.21 5.51
C GLY A 410 -8.20 -1.36 6.37
N SER A 411 -8.28 -1.22 7.69
CA SER A 411 -7.94 -2.28 8.67
C SER A 411 -8.78 -3.55 8.46
N ALA A 412 -10.08 -3.39 8.17
CA ALA A 412 -10.95 -4.52 7.88
C ALA A 412 -10.58 -5.25 6.59
N GLY A 413 -10.33 -4.50 5.50
CA GLY A 413 -10.01 -5.05 4.19
C GLY A 413 -8.72 -5.86 4.18
N VAL A 414 -7.65 -5.33 4.77
CA VAL A 414 -6.34 -6.01 4.76
C VAL A 414 -6.30 -7.26 5.63
N LEU A 415 -7.01 -7.27 6.77
CA LEU A 415 -7.10 -8.43 7.64
C LEU A 415 -7.97 -9.50 7.01
N TRP A 416 -9.11 -9.10 6.42
CA TRP A 416 -9.93 -10.03 5.65
C TRP A 416 -9.11 -10.69 4.53
N LYS A 417 -8.32 -9.91 3.77
CA LYS A 417 -7.47 -10.45 2.71
C LYS A 417 -6.39 -11.40 3.25
N ALA A 418 -5.72 -11.04 4.34
CA ALA A 418 -4.74 -11.90 5.00
C ALA A 418 -5.38 -13.23 5.45
N ILE A 419 -6.57 -13.19 6.05
CA ILE A 419 -7.34 -14.36 6.46
C ILE A 419 -7.70 -15.24 5.25
N GLN A 420 -8.15 -14.66 4.14
CA GLN A 420 -8.43 -15.43 2.92
C GLN A 420 -7.18 -16.13 2.38
N LEU A 421 -6.02 -15.47 2.42
CA LEU A 421 -4.76 -16.06 1.99
C LEU A 421 -4.34 -17.21 2.92
N LEU A 422 -4.43 -17.05 4.24
CA LEU A 422 -4.12 -18.11 5.20
C LEU A 422 -5.03 -19.33 5.02
N ASN A 423 -6.34 -19.11 4.91
CA ASN A 423 -7.32 -20.18 4.67
C ASN A 423 -7.05 -20.91 3.34
N ALA A 424 -6.67 -20.18 2.28
CA ALA A 424 -6.33 -20.79 1.00
C ALA A 424 -5.08 -21.67 1.10
N THR A 425 -4.04 -21.19 1.81
CA THR A 425 -2.82 -21.96 2.08
C THR A 425 -3.10 -23.20 2.92
N GLU A 426 -3.86 -23.09 4.02
CA GLU A 426 -4.20 -24.23 4.87
C GLU A 426 -4.89 -25.34 4.06
N ASN A 427 -5.82 -24.96 3.19
CA ASN A 427 -6.49 -25.90 2.27
C ASN A 427 -5.57 -26.52 1.21
N GLN A 428 -4.46 -25.87 0.86
CA GLN A 428 -3.45 -26.43 -0.04
C GLN A 428 -2.51 -27.40 0.67
N ILE A 429 -2.13 -27.11 1.91
CA ILE A 429 -1.22 -27.98 2.70
C ILE A 429 -1.94 -29.25 3.19
N LYS A 430 -3.25 -29.17 3.47
CA LYS A 430 -4.05 -30.33 3.90
C LYS A 430 -4.47 -31.29 2.77
N LYS A 431 -4.31 -30.89 1.50
CA LYS A 431 -4.58 -31.73 0.32
C LYS A 431 -3.32 -32.44 -0.12
#